data_AF-A0A3B8HZ97-F1
#
_entry.id   AF-A0A3B8HZ97-F1
#
_cell.length_a   1.000
_cell.length_b   1.000
_cell.length_c   1.000
_cell.angle_alpha   90.00
_cell.angle_beta   90.00
_cell.angle_gamma   90.00
#
_symmetry.space_group_name_H-M   'P 1'
#
loop_
_entity.id
_entity.type
_entity.pdbx_description
1 polymer ?
#
loop_
_entity_poly.entity_id
_entity_poly.type
_entity_poly.pdbx_seq_one_letter_code
_entity_poly.pdbx_strand_id
1 'polypeptide(L)'
;TADQVIGQTVKLPSWEMERTIIGVVEDYHFASLHEGIAPLVIVMADEPRQFALKLTGQDLAGTVAGIERVYEEIDPEFPMEYAFQDENLAQMYLQEDQQARVFSAFSGLSILLACMGIFGLAAFAAHRRQKELGIRKILGASVRQMIGLISREFLWLVALASLVAIPTAGYFIQQWLFGFAYRIVLTQQWFIFLLGSLLAAGVALLTIGLRTYQAAVRKPTESIKYE
;
A
#
# COMPACT_ATOMS: atom_id res chain seq x y z
N THR A 1 24.96 -29.16 -5.87
CA THR A 1 25.41 -27.78 -6.17
C THR A 1 25.49 -27.58 -7.67
N ALA A 2 25.45 -26.35 -8.19
CA ALA A 2 25.41 -26.07 -9.65
C ALA A 2 26.45 -26.90 -10.44
N ASP A 3 27.68 -26.99 -9.93
CA ASP A 3 28.77 -27.75 -10.54
C ASP A 3 28.56 -29.27 -10.62
N GLN A 4 27.69 -29.85 -9.80
CA GLN A 4 27.39 -31.28 -9.81
C GLN A 4 26.34 -31.68 -10.86
N VAL A 5 25.57 -30.71 -11.35
CA VAL A 5 24.43 -30.96 -12.24
C VAL A 5 24.78 -30.62 -13.70
N ILE A 6 25.77 -29.76 -13.91
CA ILE A 6 26.32 -29.46 -15.25
C ILE A 6 26.89 -30.74 -15.87
N GLY A 7 26.53 -30.99 -17.14
CA GLY A 7 26.92 -32.19 -17.90
C GLY A 7 25.97 -33.38 -17.75
N GLN A 8 24.99 -33.34 -16.84
CA GLN A 8 23.96 -34.37 -16.75
C GLN A 8 22.90 -34.20 -17.85
N THR A 9 22.25 -35.30 -18.26
CA THR A 9 21.13 -35.29 -19.20
C THR A 9 19.80 -35.27 -18.44
N VAL A 10 18.88 -34.43 -18.89
CA VAL A 10 17.51 -34.35 -18.38
C VAL A 10 16.54 -34.59 -19.53
N LYS A 11 15.55 -35.45 -19.29
CA LYS A 11 14.43 -35.66 -20.20
C LYS A 11 13.36 -34.61 -19.90
N LEU A 12 13.07 -33.75 -20.88
CA LEU A 12 12.04 -32.73 -20.74
C LEU A 12 10.67 -33.34 -21.06
N PRO A 13 9.70 -33.35 -20.12
CA PRO A 13 8.40 -34.01 -20.31
C PRO A 13 7.62 -33.49 -21.53
N SER A 14 7.79 -32.22 -21.85
CA SER A 14 7.07 -31.52 -22.93
C SER A 14 7.62 -31.78 -24.33
N TRP A 15 8.86 -32.28 -24.46
CA TRP A 15 9.51 -32.45 -25.78
C TRP A 15 10.02 -33.87 -26.03
N GLU A 16 9.89 -34.80 -25.08
CA GLU A 16 10.44 -36.17 -25.14
C GLU A 16 11.92 -36.29 -25.54
N MET A 17 12.65 -35.17 -25.57
CA MET A 17 14.06 -35.11 -25.94
C MET A 17 14.94 -35.03 -24.69
N GLU A 18 16.08 -35.70 -24.76
CA GLU A 18 17.13 -35.57 -23.77
C GLU A 18 18.00 -34.35 -24.11
N ARG A 19 18.23 -33.49 -23.13
CA ARG A 19 19.12 -32.33 -23.26
C ARG A 19 20.14 -32.34 -22.13
N THR A 20 21.37 -31.95 -22.45
CA THR A 20 22.46 -31.81 -21.47
C THR A 20 22.38 -30.45 -20.78
N ILE A 21 22.50 -30.44 -19.46
CA ILE A 21 22.56 -29.20 -18.68
C ILE A 21 23.93 -28.56 -18.91
N ILE A 22 23.96 -27.39 -19.53
CA ILE A 22 25.19 -26.64 -19.83
C ILE A 22 25.50 -25.54 -18.81
N GLY A 23 24.52 -25.18 -17.98
CA GLY A 23 24.67 -24.13 -16.99
C GLY A 23 23.49 -24.07 -16.02
N VAL A 24 23.71 -23.41 -14.89
CA VAL A 24 22.69 -23.10 -13.89
C VAL A 24 22.79 -21.62 -13.61
N VAL A 25 21.64 -20.93 -13.65
CA VAL A 25 21.53 -19.51 -13.35
C VAL A 25 21.03 -19.31 -11.93
N GLU A 26 21.38 -18.19 -11.31
CA GLU A 26 20.82 -17.80 -10.02
C GLU A 26 19.31 -17.56 -10.13
N ASP A 27 18.60 -17.77 -9.03
CA ASP A 27 17.17 -17.55 -8.93
C ASP A 27 16.82 -16.10 -9.31
N TYR A 28 15.92 -15.95 -10.29
CA TYR A 28 15.38 -14.65 -10.70
C TYR A 28 13.87 -14.74 -10.90
N HIS A 29 13.19 -13.59 -10.76
CA HIS A 29 11.76 -13.52 -10.95
C HIS A 29 11.45 -13.41 -12.45
N PHE A 30 10.74 -14.40 -12.97
CA PHE A 30 10.28 -14.44 -14.36
C PHE A 30 8.75 -14.52 -14.48
N ALA A 31 8.04 -14.60 -13.35
CA ALA A 31 6.58 -14.66 -13.24
C ALA A 31 6.07 -13.64 -12.21
N SER A 32 4.76 -13.62 -11.96
CA SER A 32 4.14 -12.77 -10.94
C SER A 32 4.73 -13.02 -9.55
N LEU A 33 4.88 -11.97 -8.73
CA LEU A 33 5.35 -12.07 -7.34
C LEU A 33 4.42 -12.87 -6.41
N HIS A 34 3.22 -13.18 -6.88
CA HIS A 34 2.29 -14.08 -6.20
C HIS A 34 2.82 -15.52 -6.19
N GLU A 35 3.54 -15.92 -7.25
CA GLU A 35 4.09 -17.26 -7.39
C GLU A 35 5.53 -17.30 -6.89
N GLY A 36 5.92 -18.43 -6.29
CA GLY A 36 7.32 -18.68 -6.00
C GLY A 36 8.11 -18.86 -7.31
N ILE A 37 9.44 -18.70 -7.26
CA ILE A 37 10.28 -19.01 -8.42
C ILE A 37 10.12 -20.50 -8.74
N ALA A 38 9.32 -20.78 -9.77
CA ALA A 38 9.11 -22.13 -10.25
C ALA A 38 10.36 -22.62 -11.00
N PRO A 39 10.61 -23.94 -11.05
CA PRO A 39 11.70 -24.48 -11.85
C PRO A 39 11.55 -24.07 -13.32
N LEU A 40 12.53 -23.33 -13.83
CA LEU A 40 12.59 -22.88 -15.21
C LEU A 40 13.70 -23.62 -15.95
N VAL A 41 13.40 -24.12 -17.14
CA VAL A 41 14.40 -24.64 -18.06
C VAL A 41 14.50 -23.69 -19.25
N ILE A 42 15.68 -23.10 -19.44
CA ILE A 42 16.00 -22.28 -20.61
C ILE A 42 16.66 -23.18 -21.64
N VAL A 43 16.03 -23.30 -22.81
CA VAL A 43 16.53 -24.17 -23.89
C VAL A 43 16.78 -23.32 -25.12
N MET A 44 17.95 -23.48 -25.73
CA MET A 44 18.18 -23.00 -27.09
C MET A 44 17.41 -23.90 -28.05
N ALA A 45 16.34 -23.36 -28.63
CA ALA A 45 15.54 -24.09 -29.60
C ALA A 45 16.28 -24.18 -30.93
N ASP A 46 16.17 -25.33 -31.60
CA ASP A 46 16.71 -25.53 -32.95
C ASP A 46 15.98 -24.61 -33.97
N GLU A 47 14.70 -24.29 -33.69
CA GLU A 47 13.87 -23.33 -34.43
C GLU A 47 13.24 -22.32 -33.45
N PRO A 48 13.88 -21.17 -33.18
CA PRO A 48 13.35 -20.19 -32.24
C PRO A 48 12.09 -19.50 -32.82
N ARG A 49 11.01 -19.51 -32.05
CA ARG A 49 9.73 -18.83 -32.40
C ARG A 49 9.67 -17.38 -31.94
N GLN A 50 10.61 -16.96 -31.10
CA GLN A 50 10.65 -15.63 -30.49
C GLN A 50 12.11 -15.19 -30.34
N PHE A 51 12.36 -13.90 -30.53
CA PHE A 51 13.66 -13.29 -30.32
C PHE A 51 13.55 -12.23 -29.22
N ALA A 52 14.49 -12.26 -28.28
CA ALA A 52 14.62 -11.23 -27.25
C ALA A 52 15.76 -10.28 -27.64
N LEU A 53 15.43 -9.00 -27.86
CA LEU A 53 16.38 -7.97 -28.22
C LEU A 53 16.52 -6.98 -27.06
N LYS A 54 17.74 -6.87 -26.51
CA LYS A 54 18.05 -5.86 -25.50
C LYS A 54 18.46 -4.57 -26.20
N LEU A 55 17.57 -3.59 -26.19
CA LEU A 55 17.85 -2.27 -26.74
C LEU A 55 18.60 -1.40 -25.72
N THR A 56 19.58 -0.63 -26.19
CA THR A 56 20.34 0.33 -25.36
C THR A 56 20.43 1.65 -26.10
N GLY A 57 19.81 2.71 -25.59
CA GLY A 57 19.79 4.02 -26.23
C GLY A 57 18.62 4.88 -25.75
N GLN A 58 18.64 6.17 -26.11
CA GLN A 58 17.53 7.11 -25.78
C GLN A 58 16.43 7.11 -26.84
N ASP A 59 16.73 6.76 -28.10
CA ASP A 59 15.77 6.73 -29.20
C ASP A 59 15.23 5.32 -29.45
N LEU A 60 14.27 4.91 -28.62
CA LEU A 60 13.64 3.60 -28.70
C LEU A 60 12.80 3.47 -29.98
N ALA A 61 12.04 4.51 -30.33
CA ALA A 61 11.12 4.51 -31.47
C ALA A 61 11.87 4.40 -32.80
N GLY A 62 12.96 5.18 -32.97
CA GLY A 62 13.80 5.09 -34.16
C GLY A 62 14.50 3.73 -34.30
N THR A 63 14.90 3.13 -33.17
CA THR A 63 15.53 1.80 -33.16
C THR A 63 14.55 0.70 -33.57
N VAL A 64 13.32 0.70 -33.02
CA VAL A 64 12.29 -0.28 -33.37
C VAL A 64 11.91 -0.17 -34.84
N ALA A 65 11.71 1.05 -35.36
CA ALA A 65 11.43 1.26 -36.79
C ALA A 65 12.59 0.81 -37.71
N GLY A 66 13.83 0.81 -37.20
CA GLY A 66 14.98 0.25 -37.91
C GLY A 66 14.96 -1.28 -37.94
N ILE A 67 14.61 -1.91 -36.81
CA ILE A 67 14.47 -3.37 -36.70
C ILE A 67 13.34 -3.87 -37.59
N GLU A 68 12.20 -3.19 -37.58
CA GLU A 68 11.04 -3.51 -38.42
C GLU A 68 11.41 -3.52 -39.91
N ARG A 69 12.14 -2.50 -40.39
CA ARG A 69 12.63 -2.46 -41.77
C ARG A 69 13.54 -3.64 -42.13
N VAL A 70 14.48 -3.98 -41.24
CA VAL A 70 15.38 -5.12 -41.47
C VAL A 70 14.59 -6.45 -41.47
N TYR A 71 13.56 -6.57 -40.63
CA TYR A 71 12.70 -7.75 -40.59
C TYR A 71 11.88 -7.89 -41.87
N GLU A 72 11.27 -6.81 -42.35
CA GLU A 72 10.51 -6.77 -43.62
C GLU A 72 11.38 -7.14 -44.84
N GLU A 73 12.67 -6.80 -44.83
CA GLU A 73 13.61 -7.23 -45.88
C GLU A 73 13.87 -8.75 -45.87
N ILE A 74 13.78 -9.38 -44.70
CA ILE A 74 14.04 -10.81 -44.50
C ILE A 74 12.77 -11.63 -44.78
N ASP A 75 11.62 -11.20 -44.26
CA ASP A 75 10.34 -11.88 -44.39
C ASP A 75 9.19 -10.88 -44.61
N PRO A 76 8.89 -10.50 -45.87
CA PRO A 76 7.84 -9.54 -46.18
C PRO A 76 6.42 -10.13 -46.10
N GLU A 77 6.27 -11.46 -45.98
CA GLU A 77 4.96 -12.12 -45.97
C GLU A 77 4.34 -12.14 -44.55
N PHE A 78 5.18 -12.08 -43.52
CA PHE A 78 4.75 -12.05 -42.12
C PHE A 78 5.10 -10.71 -41.46
N PRO A 79 4.12 -9.94 -40.94
CA PRO A 79 4.41 -8.70 -40.23
C PRO A 79 5.10 -8.97 -38.89
N MET A 80 6.02 -8.07 -38.50
CA MET A 80 6.73 -8.19 -37.22
C MET A 80 5.76 -7.97 -36.04
N GLU A 81 5.48 -9.02 -35.28
CA GLU A 81 4.82 -8.90 -33.97
C GLU A 81 5.87 -8.71 -32.86
N TYR A 82 5.70 -7.68 -32.03
CA TYR A 82 6.57 -7.43 -30.90
C TYR A 82 5.79 -6.96 -29.68
N ALA A 83 6.36 -7.18 -28.50
CA ALA A 83 5.83 -6.67 -27.24
C ALA A 83 6.99 -6.19 -26.37
N PHE A 84 6.82 -5.05 -25.70
CA PHE A 84 7.79 -4.60 -24.72
C PHE A 84 7.66 -5.41 -23.43
N GLN A 85 8.79 -5.86 -22.91
CA GLN A 85 8.81 -6.64 -21.68
C GLN A 85 8.25 -5.84 -20.49
N ASP A 86 8.48 -4.51 -20.47
CA ASP A 86 7.96 -3.62 -19.42
C ASP A 86 6.43 -3.51 -19.46
N GLU A 87 5.83 -3.50 -20.65
CA GLU A 87 4.37 -3.49 -20.81
C GLU A 87 3.76 -4.80 -20.34
N ASN A 88 4.36 -5.94 -20.71
CA ASN A 88 3.92 -7.25 -20.24
C ASN A 88 3.98 -7.35 -18.71
N LEU A 89 5.05 -6.85 -18.10
CA LEU A 89 5.15 -6.76 -16.63
C LEU A 89 4.08 -5.83 -16.06
N ALA A 90 3.87 -4.64 -16.63
CA ALA A 90 2.86 -3.70 -16.16
C ALA A 90 1.44 -4.31 -16.21
N GLN A 91 1.11 -5.05 -17.26
CA GLN A 91 -0.17 -5.77 -17.39
C GLN A 91 -0.38 -6.78 -16.27
N MET A 92 0.69 -7.46 -15.82
CA MET A 92 0.61 -8.39 -14.68
C MET A 92 0.29 -7.71 -13.35
N TYR A 93 0.54 -6.39 -13.21
CA TYR A 93 0.31 -5.61 -11.98
C TYR A 93 -0.92 -4.69 -12.02
N LEU A 94 -1.67 -4.68 -13.12
CA LEU A 94 -2.81 -3.76 -13.29
C LEU A 94 -3.94 -4.02 -12.28
N GLN A 95 -4.10 -5.26 -11.82
CA GLN A 95 -5.18 -5.61 -10.88
C GLN A 95 -4.86 -5.10 -9.48
N GLU A 96 -3.60 -5.22 -9.07
CA GLU A 96 -3.03 -4.75 -7.82
C GLU A 96 -3.13 -3.23 -7.73
N ASP A 97 -2.78 -2.53 -8.83
CA ASP A 97 -2.91 -1.08 -8.94
C ASP A 97 -4.36 -0.60 -8.82
N GLN A 98 -5.29 -1.29 -9.47
CA GLN A 98 -6.71 -0.98 -9.38
C GLN A 98 -7.23 -1.20 -7.95
N GLN A 99 -6.87 -2.33 -7.33
CA GLN A 99 -7.25 -2.64 -5.96
C GLN A 99 -6.70 -1.60 -4.98
N ALA A 100 -5.43 -1.20 -5.14
CA ALA A 100 -4.80 -0.17 -4.32
C ALA A 100 -5.51 1.18 -4.44
N ARG A 101 -5.93 1.58 -5.65
CA ARG A 101 -6.70 2.82 -5.88
C ARG A 101 -8.05 2.78 -5.19
N VAL A 102 -8.78 1.66 -5.33
CA VAL A 102 -10.10 1.47 -4.70
C VAL A 102 -9.99 1.53 -3.19
N PHE A 103 -9.04 0.78 -2.60
CA PHE A 103 -8.82 0.81 -1.16
C PHE A 103 -8.38 2.19 -0.67
N SER A 104 -7.49 2.88 -1.39
CA SER A 104 -7.07 4.23 -1.03
C SER A 104 -8.25 5.21 -1.00
N ALA A 105 -9.17 5.12 -1.96
CA ALA A 105 -10.37 5.94 -1.98
C ALA A 105 -11.30 5.65 -0.79
N PHE A 106 -11.57 4.36 -0.51
CA PHE A 106 -12.38 3.96 0.64
C PHE A 106 -11.75 4.33 1.98
N SER A 107 -10.43 4.16 2.12
CA SER A 107 -9.69 4.59 3.30
C SER A 107 -9.79 6.11 3.51
N GLY A 108 -9.63 6.90 2.45
CA GLY A 108 -9.81 8.35 2.49
C GLY A 108 -11.22 8.75 2.95
N LEU A 109 -12.26 8.14 2.36
CA LEU A 109 -13.65 8.36 2.78
C LEU A 109 -13.90 7.95 4.23
N SER A 110 -13.34 6.82 4.66
CA SER A 110 -13.47 6.31 6.03
C SER A 110 -12.80 7.24 7.04
N ILE A 111 -11.64 7.80 6.72
CA ILE A 111 -10.97 8.81 7.54
C ILE A 111 -11.83 10.07 7.64
N LEU A 112 -12.40 10.56 6.53
CA LEU A 112 -13.29 11.71 6.55
C LEU A 112 -14.54 11.48 7.43
N LEU A 113 -15.17 10.31 7.30
CA LEU A 113 -16.31 9.90 8.14
C LEU A 113 -15.93 9.80 9.62
N ALA A 114 -14.77 9.22 9.92
CA ALA A 114 -14.25 9.13 11.29
C ALA A 114 -13.99 10.53 11.88
N CYS A 115 -13.41 11.44 11.09
CA CYS A 115 -13.21 12.83 11.48
C CYS A 115 -14.53 13.54 11.79
N MET A 116 -15.55 13.34 10.95
CA MET A 116 -16.90 13.88 11.18
C MET A 116 -17.54 13.29 12.44
N GLY A 117 -17.35 11.99 12.70
CA GLY A 117 -17.83 11.33 13.91
C GLY A 117 -17.20 11.88 15.18
N ILE A 118 -15.87 11.97 15.22
CA ILE A 118 -15.13 12.56 16.35
C ILE A 118 -15.53 14.01 16.57
N PHE A 119 -15.67 14.77 15.48
CA PHE A 119 -16.16 16.14 15.52
C PHE A 119 -17.56 16.25 16.15
N GLY A 120 -18.49 15.40 15.73
CA GLY A 120 -19.84 15.36 16.28
C GLY A 120 -19.85 15.01 17.77
N LEU A 121 -19.07 14.00 18.16
CA LEU A 121 -18.92 13.58 19.55
C LEU A 121 -18.30 14.70 20.42
N ALA A 122 -17.26 15.35 19.91
CA ALA A 122 -16.59 16.46 20.59
C ALA A 122 -17.50 17.67 20.75
N ALA A 123 -18.29 18.03 19.72
CA ALA A 123 -19.26 19.10 19.79
C ALA A 123 -20.36 18.80 20.83
N PHE A 124 -20.89 17.57 20.83
CA PHE A 124 -21.89 17.13 21.81
C PHE A 124 -21.33 17.13 23.24
N ALA A 125 -20.11 16.62 23.44
CA ALA A 125 -19.45 16.61 24.74
C ALA A 125 -19.18 18.03 25.27
N ALA A 126 -18.71 18.94 24.41
CA ALA A 126 -18.48 20.33 24.75
C ALA A 126 -19.78 21.05 25.16
N HIS A 127 -20.89 20.78 24.45
CA HIS A 127 -22.18 21.36 24.79
C HIS A 127 -22.72 20.84 26.13
N ARG A 128 -22.65 19.52 26.38
CA ARG A 128 -23.08 18.92 27.64
C ARG A 128 -22.26 19.41 28.84
N ARG A 129 -20.96 19.69 28.64
CA ARG A 129 -20.05 20.19 29.68
C ARG A 129 -19.94 21.71 29.73
N GLN A 130 -20.73 22.45 28.95
CA GLN A 130 -20.65 23.91 28.87
C GLN A 130 -20.92 24.59 30.23
N LYS A 131 -21.88 24.08 31.01
CA LYS A 131 -22.17 24.59 32.37
C LYS A 131 -20.99 24.35 33.33
N GLU A 132 -20.39 23.16 33.32
CA GLU A 132 -19.23 22.82 34.14
C GLU A 132 -18.00 23.67 33.79
N LEU A 133 -17.71 23.80 32.48
CA LEU A 133 -16.60 24.61 31.98
C LEU A 133 -16.80 26.10 32.30
N GLY A 134 -18.04 26.60 32.22
CA GLY A 134 -18.40 27.96 32.61
C GLY A 134 -18.14 28.25 34.10
N ILE A 135 -18.57 27.35 34.98
CA ILE A 135 -18.33 27.47 36.43
C ILE A 135 -16.82 27.40 36.72
N ARG A 136 -16.10 26.42 36.16
CA ARG A 136 -14.65 26.29 36.36
C ARG A 136 -13.87 27.52 35.87
N LYS A 137 -14.28 28.12 34.75
CA LYS A 137 -13.66 29.35 34.22
C LYS A 137 -13.86 30.54 35.16
N ILE A 138 -15.04 30.69 35.76
CA ILE A 138 -15.32 31.74 36.76
C ILE A 138 -14.52 31.50 38.05
N LEU A 139 -14.33 30.23 38.43
CA LEU A 139 -13.47 29.82 39.54
C LEU A 139 -11.96 29.93 39.24
N GLY A 140 -11.57 30.52 38.10
CA GLY A 140 -10.17 30.82 37.75
C GLY A 140 -9.42 29.69 37.02
N ALA A 141 -10.10 28.63 36.58
CA ALA A 141 -9.45 27.58 35.79
C ALA A 141 -8.95 28.12 34.44
N SER A 142 -7.70 27.80 34.11
CA SER A 142 -7.11 28.21 32.83
C SER A 142 -7.70 27.42 31.66
N VAL A 143 -7.78 28.04 30.48
CA VAL A 143 -8.23 27.38 29.24
C VAL A 143 -7.39 26.14 28.92
N ARG A 144 -6.10 26.16 29.24
CA ARG A 144 -5.19 25.02 29.05
C ARG A 144 -5.54 23.82 29.92
N GLN A 145 -5.91 24.03 31.19
CA GLN A 145 -6.34 22.96 32.09
C GLN A 145 -7.63 22.29 31.60
N MET A 146 -8.57 23.08 31.08
CA MET A 146 -9.82 22.56 30.52
C MET A 146 -9.59 21.74 29.24
N ILE A 147 -8.74 22.22 28.34
CA ILE A 147 -8.34 21.47 27.13
C ILE A 147 -7.64 20.17 27.51
N GLY A 148 -6.67 20.21 28.43
CA GLY A 148 -5.91 19.02 28.84
C GLY A 148 -6.78 17.91 29.43
N LEU A 149 -7.79 18.27 30.23
CA LEU A 149 -8.72 17.31 30.82
C LEU A 149 -9.51 16.55 29.74
N ILE A 150 -10.12 17.30 28.80
CA ILE A 150 -10.95 16.71 27.74
C ILE A 150 -10.09 15.93 26.76
N SER A 151 -8.94 16.47 26.36
CA SER A 151 -8.00 15.78 25.47
C SER A 151 -7.54 14.44 26.04
N ARG A 152 -7.34 14.33 27.36
CA ARG A 152 -6.92 13.06 27.99
C ARG A 152 -8.01 11.99 27.90
N GLU A 153 -9.28 12.34 28.09
CA GLU A 153 -10.39 11.39 27.97
C GLU A 153 -10.49 10.83 26.54
N PHE A 154 -10.33 11.69 25.54
CA PHE A 154 -10.37 11.24 24.15
C PHE A 154 -9.11 10.49 23.72
N LEU A 155 -7.93 10.88 24.20
CA LEU A 155 -6.70 10.11 23.97
C LEU A 155 -6.83 8.69 24.52
N TRP A 156 -7.52 8.50 25.65
CA TRP A 156 -7.83 7.17 26.18
C TRP A 156 -8.73 6.37 25.23
N LEU A 157 -9.77 6.99 24.66
CA LEU A 157 -10.62 6.35 23.66
C LEU A 157 -9.85 5.98 22.39
N VAL A 158 -8.97 6.85 21.90
CA VAL A 158 -8.12 6.58 20.73
C VAL A 158 -7.13 5.47 21.02
N ALA A 159 -6.54 5.43 22.21
CA ALA A 159 -5.63 4.36 22.63
C ALA A 159 -6.36 3.01 22.67
N LEU A 160 -7.57 2.95 23.23
CA LEU A 160 -8.38 1.74 23.25
C LEU A 160 -8.77 1.29 21.84
N ALA A 161 -9.17 2.23 20.97
CA ALA A 161 -9.47 1.94 19.58
C ALA A 161 -8.24 1.41 18.84
N SER A 162 -7.07 2.00 19.07
CA SER A 162 -5.80 1.57 18.45
C SER A 162 -5.40 0.17 18.93
N LEU A 163 -5.62 -0.15 20.20
CA LEU A 163 -5.33 -1.47 20.77
C LEU A 163 -6.14 -2.58 20.08
N VAL A 164 -7.37 -2.29 19.63
CA VAL A 164 -8.19 -3.23 18.86
C VAL A 164 -7.88 -3.19 17.35
N ALA A 165 -7.65 -1.99 16.81
CA ALA A 165 -7.40 -1.78 15.38
C ALA A 165 -6.08 -2.39 14.91
N ILE A 166 -5.01 -2.31 15.70
CA ILE A 166 -3.69 -2.84 15.32
C ILE A 166 -3.71 -4.36 15.13
N PRO A 167 -4.17 -5.20 16.08
CA PRO A 167 -4.17 -6.65 15.89
C PRO A 167 -5.15 -7.09 14.80
N THR A 168 -6.31 -6.43 14.68
CA THR A 168 -7.28 -6.75 13.62
C THR A 168 -6.73 -6.42 12.25
N ALA A 169 -6.18 -5.22 12.04
CA ALA A 169 -5.52 -4.85 10.79
C ALA A 169 -4.33 -5.76 10.49
N GLY A 170 -3.49 -6.07 11.48
CA GLY A 170 -2.37 -6.99 11.34
C GLY A 170 -2.80 -8.38 10.88
N TYR A 171 -3.89 -8.92 11.44
CA TYR A 171 -4.44 -10.21 11.03
C TYR A 171 -4.91 -10.20 9.56
N PHE A 172 -5.69 -9.21 9.13
CA PHE A 172 -6.18 -9.14 7.75
C PHE A 172 -5.05 -8.92 6.74
N ILE A 173 -4.08 -8.06 7.07
CA ILE A 173 -2.90 -7.84 6.21
C ILE A 173 -2.08 -9.13 6.11
N GLN A 174 -1.87 -9.86 7.21
CA GLN A 174 -1.17 -11.15 7.15
C GLN A 174 -1.89 -12.15 6.26
N GLN A 175 -3.22 -12.29 6.40
CA GLN A 175 -4.03 -13.17 5.55
C GLN A 175 -3.89 -12.81 4.07
N TRP A 176 -3.93 -11.52 3.73
CA TRP A 176 -3.70 -11.06 2.36
C TRP A 176 -2.28 -11.36 1.87
N LEU A 177 -1.26 -11.13 2.71
CA LEU A 177 0.14 -11.41 2.37
C LEU A 177 0.47 -12.91 2.26
N PHE A 178 -0.33 -13.82 2.81
CA PHE A 178 -0.16 -15.26 2.56
C PHE A 178 -0.39 -15.65 1.10
N GLY A 179 -1.10 -14.82 0.32
CA GLY A 179 -1.26 -15.02 -1.12
C GLY A 179 0.00 -14.71 -1.95
N PHE A 180 1.05 -14.19 -1.32
CA PHE A 180 2.30 -13.81 -2.00
C PHE A 180 3.45 -14.71 -1.53
N ALA A 181 4.14 -15.34 -2.47
CA ALA A 181 5.36 -16.09 -2.18
C ALA A 181 6.46 -15.18 -1.63
N TYR A 182 6.60 -13.98 -2.21
CA TYR A 182 7.52 -12.94 -1.76
C TYR A 182 6.75 -11.85 -1.04
N ARG A 183 6.81 -11.86 0.29
CA ARG A 183 6.01 -10.98 1.15
C ARG A 183 6.87 -10.22 2.15
N ILE A 184 6.42 -9.02 2.48
CA ILE A 184 7.00 -8.23 3.56
C ILE A 184 6.71 -8.89 4.92
N VAL A 185 7.70 -8.91 5.81
CA VAL A 185 7.52 -9.39 7.18
C VAL A 185 6.96 -8.25 8.03
N LEU A 186 5.69 -8.34 8.44
CA LEU A 186 5.01 -7.29 9.21
C LEU A 186 5.76 -6.89 10.48
N THR A 187 6.46 -7.82 11.12
CA THR A 187 7.23 -7.59 12.35
C THR A 187 8.28 -6.49 12.16
N GLN A 188 8.86 -6.35 10.95
CA GLN A 188 9.86 -5.32 10.66
C GLN A 188 9.22 -3.95 10.37
N GLN A 189 7.95 -3.93 9.96
CA GLN A 189 7.19 -2.74 9.54
C GLN A 189 6.21 -2.24 10.61
N TRP A 190 6.43 -2.60 11.88
CA TRP A 190 5.55 -2.27 13.00
C TRP A 190 5.34 -0.75 13.18
N PHE A 191 6.31 0.07 12.75
CA PHE A 191 6.25 1.53 12.83
C PHE A 191 5.06 2.13 12.04
N ILE A 192 4.53 1.43 11.03
CA ILE A 192 3.37 1.90 10.24
C ILE A 192 2.12 1.97 11.13
N PHE A 193 1.93 0.97 12.01
CA PHE A 193 0.81 0.96 12.96
C PHE A 193 0.93 2.06 14.01
N LEU A 194 2.15 2.32 14.49
CA LEU A 194 2.40 3.46 15.36
C LEU A 194 2.12 4.78 14.65
N LEU A 195 2.63 4.97 13.44
CA LEU A 195 2.42 6.18 12.66
C LEU A 195 0.93 6.44 12.44
N GLY A 196 0.16 5.41 12.05
CA GLY A 196 -1.29 5.49 11.89
C GLY A 196 -2.01 5.87 13.19
N SER A 197 -1.61 5.26 14.31
CA SER A 197 -2.19 5.57 15.64
C SER A 197 -1.85 7.00 16.09
N LEU A 198 -0.64 7.47 15.82
CA LEU A 198 -0.21 8.85 16.10
C LEU A 198 -0.96 9.86 15.25
N LEU A 199 -1.17 9.57 13.96
CA LEU A 199 -1.97 10.42 13.08
C LEU A 199 -3.42 10.50 13.56
N ALA A 200 -4.04 9.38 13.92
CA ALA A 200 -5.39 9.34 14.47
C ALA A 200 -5.49 10.15 15.78
N ALA A 201 -4.52 10.00 16.69
CA ALA A 201 -4.44 10.79 17.91
C ALA A 201 -4.25 12.29 17.62
N GLY A 202 -3.41 12.64 16.64
CA GLY A 202 -3.20 14.03 16.21
C GLY A 202 -4.47 14.68 15.69
N VAL A 203 -5.22 13.98 14.83
CA VAL A 203 -6.51 14.46 14.31
C VAL A 203 -7.54 14.65 15.43
N ALA A 204 -7.62 13.70 16.36
CA ALA A 204 -8.51 13.82 17.51
C ALA A 204 -8.14 15.04 18.38
N LEU A 205 -6.87 15.17 18.74
CA LEU A 205 -6.37 16.29 19.54
C LEU A 205 -6.59 17.65 18.89
N LEU A 206 -6.34 17.76 17.58
CA LEU A 206 -6.60 18.99 16.84
C LEU A 206 -8.09 19.35 16.88
N THR A 207 -8.97 18.39 16.59
CA THR A 207 -10.42 18.61 16.56
C THR A 207 -10.96 19.06 17.93
N ILE A 208 -10.56 18.36 18.99
CA ILE A 208 -11.00 18.62 20.36
C ILE A 208 -10.39 19.91 20.90
N GLY A 209 -9.10 20.13 20.64
CA GLY A 209 -8.38 21.33 21.07
C GLY A 209 -9.05 22.58 20.50
N LEU A 210 -9.35 22.58 19.20
CA LEU A 210 -10.06 23.68 18.53
C LEU A 210 -11.46 23.90 19.12
N ARG A 211 -12.23 22.83 19.32
CA ARG A 211 -13.61 22.92 19.83
C ARG A 211 -13.67 23.37 21.29
N THR A 212 -12.79 22.83 22.13
CA THR A 212 -12.71 23.19 23.54
C THR A 212 -12.21 24.61 23.71
N TYR A 213 -11.23 25.04 22.90
CA TYR A 213 -10.78 26.43 22.87
C TYR A 213 -11.91 27.38 22.50
N GLN A 214 -12.65 27.09 21.41
CA GLN A 214 -13.81 27.90 21.01
C GLN A 214 -14.88 27.98 22.12
N ALA A 215 -15.20 26.85 22.76
CA ALA A 215 -16.16 26.82 23.87
C ALA A 215 -15.67 27.58 25.11
N ALA A 216 -14.38 27.46 25.43
CA ALA A 216 -13.77 28.10 26.59
C ALA A 216 -13.55 29.61 26.40
N VAL A 217 -13.40 30.12 25.17
CA VAL A 217 -13.17 31.55 24.90
C VAL A 217 -14.46 32.35 24.74
N ARG A 218 -15.57 31.72 24.32
CA ARG A 218 -16.88 32.39 24.23
C ARG A 218 -17.27 33.02 25.58
N LYS A 219 -17.83 34.24 25.52
CA LYS A 219 -18.17 35.04 26.71
C LYS A 219 -19.32 34.36 27.48
N PRO A 220 -19.19 34.12 28.80
CA PRO A 220 -20.23 33.48 29.62
C PRO A 220 -21.56 34.25 29.66
N THR A 221 -21.53 35.55 29.35
CA THR A 221 -22.67 36.46 29.45
C THR A 221 -23.80 36.18 28.44
N GLU A 222 -23.53 35.40 27.38
CA GLU A 222 -24.56 34.97 26.43
C GLU A 222 -25.29 33.68 26.86
N SER A 223 -24.68 32.82 27.70
CA SER A 223 -25.25 31.51 28.04
C SER A 223 -26.17 31.51 29.27
N ILE A 224 -26.25 32.61 30.02
CA ILE A 224 -27.11 32.73 31.22
C ILE A 224 -28.43 33.46 30.88
N LYS A 225 -28.52 34.10 29.71
CA LYS A 225 -29.70 34.89 29.30
C LYS A 225 -30.75 34.11 28.51
N TYR A 226 -30.48 32.84 28.21
CA TYR A 226 -31.42 31.91 27.60
C TYR A 226 -31.77 30.83 28.63
N GLU A 227 -32.48 31.24 29.68
CA GLU A 227 -33.51 30.40 30.30
C GLU A 227 -34.81 30.58 29.54
#